data_AF-A0A534JEC1-F1
#
_entry.id   AF-A0A534JEC1-F1
#
_cell.length_a   1.000
_cell.length_b   1.000
_cell.length_c   1.000
_cell.angle_alpha   90.00
_cell.angle_beta   90.00
_cell.angle_gamma   90.00
#
_symmetry.space_group_name_H-M   'P 1'
#
loop_
_entity.id
_entity.type
_entity.pdbx_description
1 polymer ?
#
loop_
_entity_poly.entity_id
_entity_poly.type
_entity_poly.pdbx_seq_one_letter_code
_entity_poly.pdbx_strand_id
1 'polypeptide(L)'
;TEEHVQRAKNKIELDTVVEAIKSLPTQSKLVLLAIISNGEAGADRMTTGDVYGTYKDLCRRTGMPALTQRRVTDLISELDMLGLVHARVKSYGRGGRTKEVQSAVPFLEIKKVLEKDEFLAPVRGYRSKLQTTLI
;
A
#
# COMPACT_ATOMS: atom_id res chain seq x y z
N THR A 1 -4.11 9.59 34.52
CA THR A 1 -4.12 8.14 34.22
C THR A 1 -3.38 7.89 32.92
N GLU A 2 -2.34 7.08 32.94
CA GLU A 2 -1.48 6.75 31.78
C GLU A 2 -2.26 6.09 30.63
N GLU A 3 -3.31 5.32 30.95
CA GLU A 3 -4.15 4.65 29.97
C GLU A 3 -4.92 5.64 29.06
N HIS A 4 -5.35 6.78 29.61
CA HIS A 4 -5.98 7.85 28.82
C HIS A 4 -4.97 8.55 27.90
N VAL A 5 -3.73 8.72 28.36
CA VAL A 5 -2.65 9.31 27.55
C VAL A 5 -2.29 8.37 26.40
N GLN A 6 -2.20 7.06 26.64
CA GLN A 6 -1.92 6.09 25.58
C GLN A 6 -3.06 6.03 24.54
N ARG A 7 -4.32 6.00 24.99
CA ARG A 7 -5.49 6.04 24.09
C ARG A 7 -5.52 7.32 23.25
N ALA A 8 -5.19 8.47 23.86
CA ALA A 8 -5.12 9.74 23.15
C ALA A 8 -4.01 9.75 22.08
N LYS A 9 -2.82 9.22 22.41
CA LYS A 9 -1.69 9.10 21.46
C LYS A 9 -2.05 8.22 20.26
N ASN A 10 -2.58 7.03 20.51
CA ASN A 10 -2.98 6.11 19.44
C ASN A 10 -4.05 6.72 18.50
N LYS A 11 -4.98 7.51 19.07
CA LYS A 11 -5.99 8.21 18.29
C LYS A 11 -5.37 9.29 17.40
N ILE A 12 -4.47 10.11 17.95
CA ILE A 12 -3.76 11.16 17.19
C ILE A 12 -2.93 10.56 16.04
N GLU A 13 -2.24 9.45 16.30
CA GLU A 13 -1.46 8.73 15.28
C GLU A 13 -2.38 8.23 14.15
N LEU A 14 -3.50 7.60 14.49
CA LEU A 14 -4.48 7.13 13.52
C LEU A 14 -5.08 8.27 12.70
N ASP A 15 -5.49 9.36 13.34
CA ASP A 15 -6.07 10.53 12.68
C ASP A 15 -5.05 11.15 11.69
N THR A 16 -3.77 11.22 12.07
CA THR A 16 -2.69 11.71 11.20
C THR A 16 -2.50 10.82 9.97
N VAL A 17 -2.52 9.50 10.15
CA VAL A 17 -2.44 8.52 9.06
C VAL A 17 -3.63 8.66 8.11
N VAL A 18 -4.84 8.83 8.64
CA VAL A 18 -6.07 9.01 7.85
C VAL A 18 -5.96 10.26 6.96
N GLU A 19 -5.51 11.39 7.53
CA GLU A 19 -5.34 12.63 6.76
C GLU A 19 -4.25 12.51 5.70
N ALA A 20 -3.14 11.84 6.02
CA ALA A 20 -2.09 11.56 5.04
C ALA A 20 -2.65 10.79 3.84
N ILE A 21 -3.41 9.70 4.07
CA ILE A 21 -4.03 8.89 3.01
C ILE A 21 -5.02 9.71 2.18
N LYS A 22 -5.85 10.55 2.80
CA LYS A 22 -6.81 11.41 2.08
C LYS A 22 -6.12 12.37 1.12
N SER A 23 -4.98 12.93 1.55
CA SER A 23 -4.19 13.88 0.77
C SER A 23 -3.40 13.25 -0.39
N LEU A 24 -3.29 11.92 -0.44
CA LEU A 24 -2.55 11.23 -1.48
C LEU A 24 -3.16 11.46 -2.88
N PRO A 25 -2.32 11.65 -3.92
CA PRO A 25 -2.75 11.59 -5.30
C PRO A 25 -3.35 10.21 -5.64
N THR A 26 -4.27 10.16 -6.60
CA THR A 26 -4.97 8.93 -6.99
C THR A 26 -4.03 7.79 -7.35
N GLN A 27 -2.92 8.09 -8.04
CA GLN A 27 -1.91 7.07 -8.39
C GLN A 27 -1.23 6.48 -7.14
N SER A 28 -0.91 7.31 -6.14
CA SER A 28 -0.34 6.84 -4.87
C SER A 28 -1.35 6.03 -4.06
N LYS A 29 -2.64 6.40 -4.10
CA LYS A 29 -3.73 5.63 -3.49
C LYS A 29 -3.89 4.24 -4.14
N LEU A 30 -3.76 4.14 -5.46
CA LEU A 30 -3.78 2.85 -6.15
C LEU A 30 -2.58 1.98 -5.80
N VAL A 31 -1.39 2.55 -5.64
CA VAL A 31 -0.20 1.83 -5.17
C VAL A 31 -0.41 1.34 -3.73
N LEU A 32 -0.92 2.20 -2.84
CA LEU A 32 -1.24 1.80 -1.47
C LEU A 32 -2.27 0.68 -1.45
N LEU A 33 -3.37 0.82 -2.21
CA LEU A 33 -4.40 -0.23 -2.33
C LEU A 33 -3.81 -1.55 -2.82
N ALA A 34 -2.90 -1.52 -3.80
CA ALA A 34 -2.22 -2.72 -4.29
C ALA A 34 -1.45 -3.44 -3.18
N ILE A 35 -0.72 -2.70 -2.34
CA ILE A 35 0.02 -3.25 -1.20
C ILE A 35 -0.94 -3.88 -0.19
N ILE A 36 -2.02 -3.18 0.16
CA ILE A 36 -3.01 -3.67 1.12
C ILE A 36 -3.73 -4.91 0.60
N SER A 37 -4.16 -4.91 -0.67
CA SER A 37 -4.84 -6.06 -1.27
C SER A 37 -3.94 -7.29 -1.40
N ASN A 38 -2.63 -7.11 -1.57
CA ASN A 38 -1.66 -8.20 -1.55
C ASN A 38 -1.45 -8.72 -0.12
N GLY A 39 -1.33 -7.83 0.86
CA GLY A 39 -1.22 -8.20 2.28
C GLY A 39 -2.44 -8.99 2.77
N GLU A 40 -3.66 -8.55 2.43
CA GLU A 40 -4.90 -9.27 2.73
C GLU A 40 -4.97 -10.67 2.08
N ALA A 41 -4.25 -10.89 0.97
CA ALA A 41 -4.16 -12.18 0.30
C ALA A 41 -3.09 -13.11 0.90
N GLY A 42 -2.43 -12.71 2.00
CA GLY A 42 -1.42 -13.49 2.70
C GLY A 42 0.02 -13.17 2.30
N ALA A 43 0.25 -12.15 1.46
CA ALA A 43 1.59 -11.69 1.12
C ALA A 43 2.05 -10.60 2.11
N ASP A 44 2.39 -10.99 3.33
CA ASP A 44 2.89 -10.05 4.37
C ASP A 44 4.15 -9.29 3.93
N ARG A 45 4.93 -9.89 3.03
CA ARG A 45 6.06 -9.26 2.34
C ARG A 45 5.92 -9.48 0.85
N MET A 46 6.13 -8.42 0.08
CA MET A 46 6.01 -8.45 -1.37
C MET A 46 7.12 -7.64 -2.02
N THR A 47 7.48 -7.98 -3.25
CA THR A 47 8.45 -7.21 -4.03
C THR A 47 7.78 -6.03 -4.73
N THR A 48 8.58 -5.08 -5.22
CA THR A 48 8.06 -4.00 -6.09
C THR A 48 7.39 -4.53 -7.37
N GLY A 49 7.80 -5.70 -7.84
CA GLY A 49 7.18 -6.38 -8.98
C GLY A 49 5.76 -6.86 -8.67
N ASP A 50 5.57 -7.45 -7.49
CA ASP A 50 4.25 -7.90 -7.01
C ASP A 50 3.29 -6.72 -6.84
N VAL A 51 3.77 -5.63 -6.23
CA VAL A 51 2.99 -4.39 -6.09
C VAL A 51 2.61 -3.84 -7.47
N TYR A 52 3.57 -3.80 -8.40
CA TYR A 52 3.33 -3.28 -9.75
C TYR A 52 2.31 -4.13 -10.54
N GLY A 53 2.34 -5.46 -10.37
CA GLY A 53 1.37 -6.37 -10.95
C GLY A 53 -0.06 -6.00 -10.53
N THR A 54 -0.30 -5.94 -9.23
CA THR A 54 -1.61 -5.58 -8.68
C THR A 54 -2.02 -4.16 -9.03
N TYR A 55 -1.10 -3.20 -8.96
CA TYR A 55 -1.34 -1.81 -9.34
C TYR A 55 -1.84 -1.68 -10.79
N LYS A 56 -1.22 -2.39 -11.75
CA LYS A 56 -1.69 -2.37 -13.15
C LYS A 56 -3.11 -2.89 -13.30
N ASP A 57 -3.47 -3.93 -12.55
CA ASP A 57 -4.82 -4.48 -12.59
C ASP A 57 -5.85 -3.53 -11.97
N LEU A 58 -5.47 -2.81 -10.91
CA LEU A 58 -6.29 -1.73 -10.34
C LEU A 58 -6.48 -0.59 -11.34
N CYS A 59 -5.40 -0.12 -12.00
CA CYS A 59 -5.48 0.91 -13.04
C CYS A 59 -6.42 0.52 -14.18
N ARG A 60 -6.37 -0.73 -14.64
CA ARG A 60 -7.29 -1.23 -15.69
C ARG A 60 -8.76 -1.15 -15.26
N ARG A 61 -9.04 -1.49 -14.00
CA ARG A 61 -10.41 -1.47 -13.45
C ARG A 61 -10.92 -0.06 -13.20
N THR A 62 -10.04 0.89 -12.86
CA THR A 62 -10.40 2.30 -12.68
C THR A 62 -10.35 3.12 -13.97
N GLY A 63 -9.90 2.53 -15.09
CA GLY A 63 -9.72 3.25 -16.35
C GLY A 63 -8.52 4.22 -16.35
N MET A 64 -7.64 4.12 -15.35
CA MET A 64 -6.47 4.98 -15.25
C MET A 64 -5.29 4.47 -16.07
N PRO A 65 -4.49 5.35 -16.70
CA PRO A 65 -3.25 4.94 -17.33
C PRO A 65 -2.25 4.48 -16.25
N ALA A 66 -1.70 3.29 -16.44
CA ALA A 66 -0.68 2.76 -15.55
C ALA A 66 0.65 3.52 -15.73
N LEU A 67 1.24 3.93 -14.61
CA LEU A 67 2.59 4.47 -14.56
C LEU A 67 3.63 3.38 -14.83
N THR A 68 4.87 3.79 -15.14
CA THR A 68 5.97 2.85 -15.27
C THR A 68 6.33 2.21 -13.93
N GLN A 69 6.93 1.02 -13.96
CA GLN A 69 7.39 0.32 -12.76
C GLN A 69 8.39 1.16 -11.94
N ARG A 70 9.23 1.96 -12.61
CA ARG A 70 10.14 2.91 -11.95
C ARG A 70 9.36 3.93 -11.15
N ARG A 71 8.36 4.59 -11.75
CA ARG A 71 7.57 5.61 -11.04
C ARG A 71 6.77 5.00 -9.89
N VAL A 72 6.25 3.79 -10.05
CA VAL A 72 5.59 3.06 -8.94
C VAL A 72 6.58 2.78 -7.80
N THR A 73 7.84 2.47 -8.10
CA THR A 73 8.88 2.30 -7.08
C THR A 73 9.20 3.61 -6.35
N ASP A 74 9.18 4.74 -7.05
CA ASP A 74 9.32 6.06 -6.43
C ASP A 74 8.12 6.33 -5.50
N LEU A 75 6.89 6.06 -5.94
CA LEU A 75 5.68 6.20 -5.11
C LEU A 75 5.72 5.29 -3.87
N ILE A 76 6.23 4.07 -3.97
CA ILE A 76 6.44 3.19 -2.81
C ILE A 76 7.39 3.84 -1.80
N SER A 77 8.44 4.50 -2.28
CA SER A 77 9.40 5.19 -1.42
C SER A 77 8.79 6.46 -0.79
N GLU A 78 7.91 7.16 -1.52
CA GLU A 78 7.13 8.28 -0.97
C GLU A 78 6.16 7.81 0.14
N LEU A 79 5.48 6.68 -0.06
CA LEU A 79 4.62 6.06 0.97
C LEU A 79 5.41 5.61 2.21
N ASP A 80 6.63 5.13 2.02
CA ASP A 80 7.57 4.74 3.09
C ASP A 80 8.01 5.98 3.91
N MET A 81 8.31 7.10 3.24
CA MET A 81 8.62 8.37 3.91
C MET A 81 7.43 8.92 4.72
N LEU A 82 6.19 8.66 4.27
CA LEU A 82 4.98 9.01 5.02
C LEU A 82 4.68 8.04 6.19
N GLY A 83 5.47 6.97 6.34
CA GLY A 83 5.26 5.95 7.36
C GLY A 83 4.02 5.07 7.13
N LEU A 84 3.47 5.05 5.91
CA LEU A 84 2.30 4.24 5.56
C LEU A 84 2.69 2.79 5.25
N VAL A 85 3.90 2.59 4.75
CA VAL A 85 4.49 1.29 4.43
C VAL A 85 5.93 1.24 4.94
N HIS A 86 6.52 0.04 4.96
CA HIS A 86 7.95 -0.15 5.16
C HIS A 86 8.55 -0.77 3.91
N ALA A 87 9.53 -0.09 3.30
CA ALA A 87 10.16 -0.52 2.04
C ALA A 87 11.69 -0.62 2.17
N ARG A 88 12.24 -1.83 2.19
CA ARG A 88 13.70 -2.06 2.32
C ARG A 88 14.29 -2.73 1.09
N VAL A 89 15.47 -2.27 0.66
CA VAL A 89 16.21 -2.93 -0.44
C VAL A 89 16.82 -4.23 0.06
N LYS A 90 16.58 -5.33 -0.66
CA LYS A 90 17.17 -6.64 -0.41
C LYS A 90 17.83 -7.19 -1.68
N SER A 91 19.00 -7.81 -1.51
CA SER A 91 19.72 -8.48 -2.59
C SER A 91 19.35 -9.95 -2.62
N TYR A 92 19.03 -10.46 -3.81
CA TYR A 92 18.75 -11.88 -4.09
C TYR A 92 19.87 -12.49 -4.95
N GLY A 93 21.09 -11.95 -4.84
CA GLY A 93 22.25 -12.42 -5.61
C GLY A 93 22.03 -12.25 -7.12
N ARG A 94 22.13 -13.35 -7.88
CA ARG A 94 21.89 -13.35 -9.33
C ARG A 94 20.47 -12.94 -9.72
N GLY A 95 19.50 -13.08 -8.79
CA GLY A 95 18.13 -12.61 -8.97
C GLY A 95 17.97 -11.08 -8.91
N GLY A 96 19.07 -10.35 -8.66
CA GLY A 96 19.08 -8.89 -8.62
C GLY A 96 18.74 -8.30 -7.26
N ARG A 97 18.47 -6.99 -7.24
CA ARG A 97 18.13 -6.22 -6.05
C ARG A 97 16.72 -5.67 -6.22
N THR A 98 15.86 -5.86 -5.23
CA THR A 98 14.49 -5.33 -5.22
C THR A 98 14.15 -4.78 -3.84
N LYS A 99 13.07 -3.99 -3.72
CA LYS A 99 12.54 -3.61 -2.41
C LYS A 99 11.53 -4.66 -1.96
N GLU A 100 11.71 -5.16 -0.74
CA GLU A 100 10.63 -5.81 0.00
C GLU A 100 9.76 -4.73 0.63
N VAL A 101 8.46 -4.85 0.47
CA VAL A 101 7.43 -3.91 0.92
C VAL A 101 6.47 -4.64 1.85
N GLN A 102 6.10 -4.00 2.95
CA GLN A 102 5.08 -4.44 3.89
C GLN A 102 4.29 -3.23 4.41
N SER A 103 3.04 -3.40 4.83
CA SER A 103 2.27 -2.29 5.42
C SER A 103 2.81 -1.95 6.80
N ALA A 104 2.88 -0.65 7.12
CA ALA A 104 3.22 -0.17 8.46
C ALA A 104 1.97 0.00 9.35
N VAL A 105 0.80 0.14 8.72
CA VAL A 105 -0.48 0.42 9.38
C VAL A 105 -1.45 -0.75 9.13
N PRO A 106 -2.36 -1.08 10.08
CA PRO A 106 -3.37 -2.11 9.88
C PRO A 106 -4.21 -1.91 8.61
N PHE A 107 -4.36 -2.98 7.83
CA PHE A 107 -5.07 -2.97 6.55
C PHE A 107 -6.49 -2.42 6.63
N LEU A 108 -7.20 -2.76 7.71
CA LEU A 108 -8.59 -2.38 7.92
C LEU A 108 -8.77 -0.86 7.97
N GLU A 109 -7.85 -0.14 8.61
CA GLU A 109 -7.94 1.32 8.76
C GLU A 109 -7.66 2.03 7.43
N ILE A 110 -6.63 1.60 6.70
CA ILE A 110 -6.32 2.14 5.37
C ILE A 110 -7.50 1.92 4.42
N LYS A 111 -8.07 0.72 4.40
CA LYS A 111 -9.14 0.33 3.50
C LYS A 111 -10.41 1.14 3.73
N LYS A 112 -10.81 1.36 4.99
CA LYS A 112 -11.95 2.22 5.34
C LYS A 112 -11.84 3.63 4.78
N VAL A 113 -10.61 4.17 4.69
CA VAL A 113 -10.37 5.50 4.11
C VAL A 113 -10.42 5.44 2.59
N LEU A 114 -9.74 4.46 1.98
CA LEU A 114 -9.69 4.31 0.52
C LEU A 114 -11.05 3.96 -0.09
N GLU A 115 -11.89 3.17 0.59
CA GLU A 115 -13.24 2.82 0.10
C GLU A 115 -14.17 4.03 -0.01
N LYS A 116 -13.92 5.10 0.76
CA LYS A 116 -14.69 6.35 0.68
C LYS A 116 -14.31 7.21 -0.51
N ASP A 117 -13.17 6.94 -1.17
CA ASP A 117 -12.74 7.68 -2.34
C ASP A 117 -13.58 7.28 -3.56
N GLU A 118 -14.26 8.24 -4.17
CA GLU A 118 -15.15 8.00 -5.33
C GLU A 118 -14.37 7.50 -6.55
N PHE A 119 -13.11 7.93 -6.74
CA PHE A 119 -12.27 7.44 -7.84
C PHE A 119 -11.89 5.97 -7.69
N LEU A 120 -11.91 5.45 -6.46
CA LEU A 120 -11.63 4.05 -6.17
C LEU A 120 -12.89 3.18 -6.14
N ALA A 121 -14.07 3.75 -6.39
CA ALA A 121 -15.32 3.00 -6.43
C ALA A 121 -15.27 1.73 -7.32
N PRO A 122 -14.65 1.73 -8.52
CA PRO A 122 -14.58 0.54 -9.38
C PRO A 122 -13.74 -0.62 -8.82
N VAL A 123 -12.90 -0.33 -7.82
CA VAL A 123 -11.99 -1.31 -7.20
C VAL A 123 -12.32 -1.58 -5.73
N ARG A 124 -13.48 -1.12 -5.25
CA ARG A 124 -14.00 -1.49 -3.92
C ARG A 124 -14.10 -3.01 -3.80
N GLY A 125 -13.59 -3.57 -2.71
CA GLY A 125 -13.58 -5.01 -2.47
C GLY A 125 -12.65 -5.81 -3.40
N TYR A 126 -11.73 -5.17 -4.13
CA TYR A 126 -10.72 -5.87 -4.92
C TYR A 126 -9.93 -6.86 -4.05
N ARG A 127 -9.75 -8.08 -4.57
CA ARG A 127 -8.90 -9.11 -3.96
C ARG A 127 -7.78 -9.44 -4.93
N SER A 128 -6.55 -9.40 -4.43
CA SER A 128 -5.39 -9.77 -5.23
C SER A 128 -5.41 -11.26 -5.56
N LYS A 129 -5.00 -11.59 -6.78
CA LYS A 129 -4.79 -12.97 -7.23
C LYS A 129 -3.37 -13.48 -6.95
N LEU A 130 -2.48 -12.63 -6.43
CA LEU A 130 -1.08 -12.97 -6.24
C LEU A 130 -0.94 -13.96 -5.08
N GLN A 131 -0.50 -15.17 -5.43
CA GLN A 131 -0.01 -16.19 -4.52
C GLN A 131 1.52 -16.09 -4.53
N THR A 132 2.11 -15.27 -3.67
CA THR A 132 3.58 -15.20 -3.59
C THR A 132 4.07 -16.19 -2.54
N THR A 133 4.11 -17.47 -2.92
CA THR A 133 5.03 -18.42 -2.30
C THR A 133 6.27 -18.48 -3.18
N LEU A 134 7.31 -17.74 -2.80
CA LEU A 134 8.67 -18.08 -3.20
C LEU A 134 9.50 -18.12 -1.92
N ILE A 135 9.58 -19.36 -1.42
CA ILE A 135 10.49 -19.84 -0.38
C ILE A 135 11.92 -19.70 -0.88
#